data_AF-A0A928NQD1-F1
#
_entry.id   AF-A0A928NQD1-F1
#
_cell.length_a   1.000
_cell.length_b   1.000
_cell.length_c   1.000
_cell.angle_alpha   90.00
_cell.angle_beta   90.00
_cell.angle_gamma   90.00
#
_symmetry.space_group_name_H-M   'P 1'
#
loop_
_entity.id
_entity.type
_entity.pdbx_description
1 polymer ?
#
loop_
_entity_poly.entity_id
_entity_poly.type
_entity_poly.pdbx_seq_one_letter_code
_entity_poly.pdbx_strand_id
1 'polypeptide(L)' 'MKFFEKSWKYIKTGVDGNVRLFGVNIFNFEWKITNKTIQIDDFHHNIPVFQVVVSDKTYEFAADEVSNCVWKFYVYK' A
#
# COMPACT_ATOMS: atom_id res chain seq x y z
N MET A 1 -28.61 7.43 -5.22
CA MET A 1 -27.58 7.21 -4.19
C MET A 1 -26.37 6.59 -4.87
N LYS A 2 -25.18 7.20 -4.80
CA LYS A 2 -23.94 6.57 -5.28
C LYS A 2 -23.37 5.73 -4.13
N PHE A 3 -23.44 4.42 -4.24
CA PHE A 3 -22.68 3.52 -3.38
C PHE A 3 -21.23 3.57 -3.85
N PHE A 4 -20.33 4.14 -3.04
CA PHE A 4 -18.90 3.97 -3.29
C PHE A 4 -18.53 2.59 -2.75
N GLU A 5 -18.38 1.61 -3.63
CA GLU A 5 -17.80 0.33 -3.24
C GLU A 5 -16.35 0.58 -2.78
N LYS A 6 -16.10 0.22 -1.52
CA LYS A 6 -14.75 0.32 -0.98
C LYS A 6 -13.82 -0.58 -1.78
N SER A 7 -12.75 0.01 -2.31
CA SER A 7 -11.82 -0.69 -3.19
C SER A 7 -10.40 -0.22 -2.97
N TRP A 8 -9.44 -1.06 -3.32
CA TRP A 8 -8.03 -0.68 -3.32
C TRP A 8 -7.79 0.35 -4.41
N LYS A 9 -7.27 1.52 -4.03
CA LYS A 9 -6.97 2.62 -4.95
C LYS A 9 -5.48 2.85 -5.01
N TYR A 10 -4.96 2.99 -6.23
CA TYR A 10 -3.62 3.51 -6.45
C TYR A 10 -3.48 4.88 -5.81
N ILE A 11 -2.40 5.08 -5.06
CA ILE A 11 -2.09 6.33 -4.38
C ILE A 11 -0.94 7.04 -5.06
N LYS A 12 0.19 6.35 -5.26
CA LYS A 12 1.41 6.91 -5.85
C LYS A 12 2.44 5.84 -6.17
N THR A 13 3.40 6.24 -6.99
CA THR A 13 4.68 5.55 -7.21
C THR A 13 5.77 6.39 -6.56
N GLY A 14 6.76 5.78 -5.92
CA GLY A 14 7.88 6.51 -5.36
C GLY A 14 9.06 5.60 -5.05
N VAL A 15 10.19 6.22 -4.70
CA VAL A 15 11.45 5.52 -4.44
C VAL A 15 11.58 5.17 -2.96
N ASP A 16 12.33 4.11 -2.67
CA ASP A 16 12.65 3.72 -1.30
C ASP A 16 13.16 4.89 -0.47
N GLY A 17 12.74 4.90 0.79
CA GLY A 17 13.10 5.96 1.73
C GLY A 17 12.42 7.31 1.48
N ASN A 18 11.62 7.48 0.42
CA ASN A 18 10.97 8.77 0.13
C ASN A 18 9.52 8.62 -0.37
N VAL A 19 8.66 8.04 0.46
CA VAL A 19 7.24 7.92 0.17
C VAL A 19 6.41 8.29 1.38
N ARG A 20 5.56 9.31 1.24
CA ARG A 20 4.63 9.70 2.30
C ARG A 20 3.27 9.02 2.16
N LEU A 21 2.91 8.17 3.11
CA LEU A 21 1.57 7.60 3.33
C LEU A 21 1.12 7.91 4.76
N PHE A 22 -0.19 8.08 4.96
CA PHE A 22 -0.76 8.36 6.30
C PHE A 22 -0.12 9.56 7.02
N GLY A 23 0.37 10.54 6.25
CA GLY A 23 1.03 11.75 6.78
C GLY A 23 2.50 11.59 7.17
N VAL A 24 3.08 10.39 7.06
CA VAL A 24 4.48 10.09 7.45
C VAL A 24 5.25 9.46 6.32
N ASN A 25 6.59 9.44 6.39
CA ASN A 25 7.39 8.62 5.48
C ASN A 25 7.23 7.15 5.86
N ILE A 26 6.65 6.34 4.97
CA ILE A 26 6.25 4.96 5.29
C ILE A 26 7.47 4.05 5.53
N PHE A 27 8.61 4.36 4.93
CA PHE A 27 9.87 3.61 5.10
C PHE A 27 10.56 3.85 6.45
N ASN A 28 10.11 4.81 7.24
CA ASN A 28 10.63 5.03 8.60
C ASN A 28 10.05 4.04 9.61
N PHE A 29 9.16 3.13 9.17
CA PHE A 29 8.45 2.19 10.03
C PHE A 29 8.63 0.77 9.52
N GLU A 30 8.54 -0.19 10.43
CA GLU A 30 8.54 -1.62 10.09
C GLU A 30 7.21 -1.99 9.42
N TRP A 31 7.30 -2.67 8.27
CA TRP A 31 6.15 -3.21 7.57
C TRP A 31 5.96 -4.68 7.94
N LYS A 32 4.77 -5.03 8.39
CA LYS A 32 4.42 -6.43 8.70
C LYS A 32 3.56 -7.01 7.59
N ILE A 33 3.97 -8.13 7.03
CA ILE A 33 3.17 -8.85 6.04
C ILE A 33 1.90 -9.43 6.69
N THR A 34 0.74 -9.27 6.05
CA THR A 34 -0.55 -9.70 6.63
C THR A 34 -1.10 -11.01 6.05
N ASN A 35 -0.33 -11.71 5.21
CA ASN A 35 -0.76 -12.85 4.37
C ASN A 35 -1.94 -12.56 3.44
N LYS A 36 -2.32 -11.29 3.26
CA LYS A 36 -3.35 -10.86 2.30
C LYS A 36 -2.67 -10.36 1.04
N THR A 37 -3.33 -10.53 -0.09
CA THR A 37 -2.95 -9.93 -1.36
C THR A 37 -4.14 -9.21 -1.97
N ILE A 38 -3.86 -8.31 -2.90
CA ILE A 38 -4.88 -7.64 -3.71
C ILE A 38 -4.62 -7.91 -5.18
N GLN A 39 -5.70 -8.02 -5.94
CA GLN A 39 -5.64 -8.12 -7.39
C GLN A 39 -6.04 -6.77 -7.96
N ILE A 40 -5.12 -6.12 -8.69
CA ILE A 40 -5.35 -4.81 -9.31
C ILE A 40 -5.71 -4.95 -10.81
N ASP A 41 -5.32 -6.05 -11.45
CA ASP A 41 -5.58 -6.33 -12.85
C ASP A 41 -5.97 -7.79 -13.10
N ASP A 42 -6.46 -8.05 -14.31
CA ASP A 42 -6.88 -9.39 -14.75
C ASP A 42 -5.69 -10.32 -15.01
N PHE A 43 -4.44 -9.85 -14.87
CA PHE A 43 -3.23 -10.63 -15.09
C PHE A 43 -2.77 -11.42 -13.86
N HIS A 44 -3.65 -11.58 -12.86
CA HIS A 44 -3.41 -12.29 -11.60
C HIS A 44 -2.16 -11.82 -10.85
N HIS A 45 -1.78 -10.55 -11.02
CA HIS A 45 -0.71 -9.99 -10.22
C HIS A 45 -1.21 -9.68 -8.81
N ASN A 46 -0.86 -10.58 -7.88
CA ASN A 46 -1.20 -10.47 -6.47
C ASN A 46 -0.20 -9.55 -5.75
N ILE A 47 -0.65 -8.35 -5.40
CA ILE A 47 0.17 -7.39 -4.66
C ILE A 47 0.02 -7.66 -3.15
N PRO A 48 1.11 -7.84 -2.38
CA PRO A 48 1.04 -8.09 -0.96
C PRO A 48 0.49 -6.88 -0.18
N VAL A 49 -0.29 -7.18 0.85
CA VAL A 49 -0.75 -6.18 1.84
C VAL A 49 0.19 -6.21 3.03
N PHE A 50 0.60 -5.01 3.43
CA PHE A 50 1.41 -4.75 4.60
C PHE A 50 0.62 -3.96 5.63
N GLN A 51 0.98 -4.17 6.88
CA GLN A 51 0.50 -3.44 8.02
C GLN A 51 1.64 -2.58 8.58
N VAL A 52 1.32 -1.34 8.96
CA VAL A 52 2.22 -0.44 9.67
C VAL A 52 1.52 0.13 10.91
N VAL A 53 2.29 0.41 11.95
CA VAL A 53 1.80 1.15 13.12
C VAL A 53 2.37 2.56 13.08
N VAL A 54 1.50 3.57 12.96
CA VAL A 54 1.85 5.00 12.93
C VAL A 54 1.05 5.70 14.02
N SER A 55 1.75 6.30 14.99
CA SER A 55 1.12 7.01 16.12
C SER A 55 0.04 6.15 16.81
N ASP A 56 0.41 4.93 17.20
CA ASP A 56 -0.45 3.92 17.85
C ASP A 56 -1.68 3.47 17.03
N LYS A 57 -1.76 3.87 15.76
CA LYS A 57 -2.80 3.44 14.84
C LYS A 57 -2.24 2.47 13.81
N THR A 58 -2.96 1.38 13.63
CA THR A 58 -2.68 0.40 12.60
C THR A 58 -3.26 0.83 11.27
N TYR A 59 -2.44 0.81 10.22
CA TYR A 59 -2.86 1.05 8.84
C TYR A 59 -2.47 -0.13 7.96
N GLU A 60 -3.30 -0.44 6.97
CA GLU A 60 -2.99 -1.39 5.90
C GLU A 60 -2.77 -0.64 4.58
N PHE A 61 -1.80 -1.10 3.81
CA PHE A 61 -1.54 -0.65 2.43
C PHE A 61 -0.99 -1.82 1.63
N ALA A 62 -1.23 -1.83 0.33
CA ALA A 62 -0.58 -2.79 -0.56
C ALA A 62 0.58 -2.09 -1.26
N ALA A 63 1.70 -2.80 -1.42
CA ALA A 63 2.89 -2.27 -2.06
C ALA A 63 3.56 -3.32 -2.94
N ASP A 64 4.07 -2.87 -4.08
CA ASP A 64 4.77 -3.71 -5.05
C ASP A 64 6.01 -2.98 -5.56
N GLU A 65 7.15 -3.65 -5.54
CA GLU A 65 8.40 -3.11 -6.10
C GLU A 65 8.41 -3.40 -7.61
N VAL A 66 8.40 -2.35 -8.41
CA VAL A 66 8.30 -2.46 -9.87
C VAL A 66 9.63 -2.38 -10.60
N SER A 67 10.66 -1.77 -9.99
CA SER A 67 12.03 -1.72 -10.53
C SER A 67 12.95 -0.96 -9.56
N ASN A 68 14.17 -1.45 -9.29
CA ASN A 68 15.25 -0.69 -8.64
C ASN A 68 14.80 0.22 -7.49
N CYS A 69 14.17 -0.34 -6.44
CA CYS A 69 13.68 0.43 -5.29
C CYS A 69 12.58 1.45 -5.63
N VAL A 70 11.87 1.28 -6.74
CA VAL A 70 10.66 2.02 -7.12
C VAL A 70 9.45 1.17 -6.77
N TRP A 71 8.54 1.75 -6.00
CA TRP A 71 7.40 1.06 -5.43
C TRP A 71 6.09 1.72 -5.83
N LYS A 72 5.07 0.92 -6.10
CA LYS A 72 3.67 1.35 -6.24
C LYS A 72 2.93 1.11 -4.94
N PHE A 73 2.07 2.04 -4.56
CA PHE A 73 1.31 1.97 -3.31
C PHE A 73 -0.18 2.09 -3.54
N TYR A 74 -0.93 1.26 -2.81
CA TYR A 74 -2.39 1.19 -2.86
C TYR A 74 -2.96 1.25 -1.43
N VAL A 75 -4.08 1.95 -1.26
CA VAL A 75 -4.79 2.03 0.02
C VAL A 75 -6.27 1.77 -0.21
N TYR A 76 -6.89 1.03 0.72
CA TYR A 76 -8.31 0.75 0.68
C TYR A 76 -9.12 2.00 1.07
N LYS A 77 -10.02 2.44 0.17
CA LYS A 77 -10.86 3.64 0.34
C LYS A 77 -12.31 3.34 0.06
#